data_AF-A0A1S3WGQ3-F1
#
_entry.id   AF-A0A1S3WGQ3-F1
#
_cell.length_a   1.000
_cell.length_b   1.000
_cell.length_c   1.000
_cell.angle_alpha   90.00
_cell.angle_beta   90.00
_cell.angle_gamma   90.00
#
_symmetry.space_group_name_H-M   'P 1'
#
loop_
_entity.id
_entity.type
_entity.pdbx_description
1 polymer ?
#
loop_
_entity_poly.entity_id
_entity_poly.type
_entity_poly.pdbx_seq_one_letter_code
_entity_poly.pdbx_strand_id
1 'polypeptide(L)'
;MDASLERDRAGLHLCFANDGRGRAKSRGRGPSSVKVKGGVASRAHSPTQSMWTTASRGRGGSSQEGPVSSWKKGANRRGTAGTPDAHPPPPAYFSLQVIWARRAFRVSPPLTTGPPEFERVYRAQVNCSEYFPLFLAALWVAGVFCHEGAAALCGLAYLFARLRYFQGYARSAQHRLAPLYASARALWLLVALAALGLFAHFLPAALCAALLGRLRTLLPWT
;
A
#
# COMPACT_ATOMS: atom_id res chain seq x y z
N MET A 1 17.18 70.44 7.93
CA MET A 1 17.35 69.22 8.75
C MET A 1 17.05 68.04 7.84
N ASP A 2 18.12 67.56 7.20
CA ASP A 2 18.48 66.20 6.76
C ASP A 2 17.38 65.29 6.19
N ALA A 3 17.39 64.82 4.94
CA ALA A 3 18.47 64.27 4.10
C ALA A 3 19.16 63.01 4.69
N SER A 4 18.50 61.85 4.56
CA SER A 4 19.04 60.47 4.51
C SER A 4 17.92 59.52 4.95
N LEU A 5 17.19 58.86 4.06
CA LEU A 5 17.63 57.60 3.47
C LEU A 5 16.76 57.29 2.25
N GLU A 6 17.13 57.89 1.13
CA GLU A 6 16.77 57.45 -0.21
C GLU A 6 18.05 56.92 -0.89
N ARG A 7 18.25 55.61 -0.77
CA ARG A 7 19.23 54.72 -1.42
C ARG A 7 18.91 53.34 -0.81
N ASP A 8 18.29 52.38 -1.47
CA ASP A 8 18.67 51.86 -2.78
C ASP A 8 17.44 51.38 -3.57
N ARG A 9 17.19 52.09 -4.67
CA ARG A 9 16.66 51.55 -5.92
C ARG A 9 17.76 50.72 -6.59
N ALA A 10 17.46 49.48 -6.96
CA ALA A 10 17.83 48.83 -8.24
C ALA A 10 17.51 47.34 -8.11
N GLY A 11 16.81 46.65 -9.00
CA GLY A 11 16.17 46.99 -10.26
C GLY A 11 15.44 45.71 -10.68
N LEU A 12 14.20 45.87 -11.12
CA LEU A 12 13.46 44.84 -11.84
C LEU A 12 14.19 44.47 -13.13
N HIS A 13 13.93 43.23 -13.55
CA HIS A 13 13.77 42.83 -14.96
C HIS A 13 15.00 42.59 -15.86
N LEU A 14 14.88 41.44 -16.55
CA LEU A 14 15.07 41.23 -17.99
C LEU A 14 16.34 40.53 -18.51
N CYS A 15 16.02 39.55 -19.37
CA CYS A 15 16.72 39.11 -20.58
C CYS A 15 17.76 37.98 -20.52
N PHE A 16 17.32 36.81 -21.01
CA PHE A 16 17.85 36.12 -22.20
C PHE A 16 19.24 36.57 -22.71
N ALA A 17 20.17 35.63 -22.77
CA ALA A 17 21.14 35.55 -23.87
C ALA A 17 21.70 34.12 -24.01
N ASN A 18 21.22 33.45 -25.05
CA ASN A 18 21.88 32.38 -25.78
C ASN A 18 22.87 33.04 -26.75
N ASP A 19 24.13 32.61 -26.82
CA ASP A 19 24.86 32.56 -28.10
C ASP A 19 26.02 31.56 -28.04
N GLY A 20 26.20 30.85 -29.16
CA GLY A 20 27.27 29.91 -29.40
C GLY A 20 28.46 30.53 -30.13
N ARG A 21 29.21 29.63 -30.82
CA ARG A 21 30.51 29.79 -31.49
C ARG A 21 31.69 29.65 -30.53
N GLY A 22 32.59 28.66 -30.61
CA GLY A 22 33.05 27.82 -31.72
C GLY A 22 34.51 28.17 -32.02
N ARG A 23 35.44 27.19 -32.02
CA ARG A 23 36.49 26.97 -33.05
C ARG A 23 37.52 25.90 -32.66
N ALA A 24 37.83 25.06 -33.65
CA ALA A 24 38.71 23.90 -33.70
C ALA A 24 40.22 24.13 -33.46
N LYS A 25 40.95 23.04 -33.13
CA LYS A 25 42.17 22.67 -33.87
C LYS A 25 42.56 21.19 -33.72
N SER A 26 42.83 20.58 -34.87
CA SER A 26 43.27 19.21 -35.18
C SER A 26 44.79 19.02 -35.11
N ARG A 27 45.24 17.75 -34.96
CA ARG A 27 46.45 17.06 -35.50
C ARG A 27 46.68 15.80 -34.63
N GLY A 28 46.83 14.53 -35.06
CA GLY A 28 47.05 13.88 -36.35
C GLY A 28 48.43 13.20 -36.42
N ARG A 29 48.53 11.87 -36.18
CA ARG A 29 49.44 10.87 -36.83
C ARG A 29 49.43 9.49 -36.11
N GLY A 30 49.18 8.40 -36.85
CA GLY A 30 49.43 6.98 -36.46
C GLY A 30 50.85 6.53 -36.84
N PRO A 31 51.13 5.29 -37.33
CA PRO A 31 50.43 4.00 -37.22
C PRO A 31 51.39 2.80 -36.88
N SER A 32 50.89 1.55 -36.83
CA SER A 32 51.52 0.23 -37.21
C SER A 32 51.01 -0.91 -36.31
N SER A 33 50.15 -1.81 -36.80
CA SER A 33 50.45 -3.08 -37.51
C SER A 33 51.07 -4.17 -36.62
N VAL A 34 50.40 -5.31 -36.44
CA VAL A 34 50.84 -6.66 -36.86
C VAL A 34 49.78 -7.73 -36.50
N LYS A 35 49.69 -8.69 -37.41
CA LYS A 35 48.75 -9.81 -37.62
C LYS A 35 49.26 -11.07 -36.88
N VAL A 36 48.41 -12.10 -36.65
CA VAL A 36 48.64 -13.53 -37.00
C VAL A 36 47.64 -14.50 -36.28
N LYS A 37 46.90 -15.24 -37.13
CA LYS A 37 46.41 -16.65 -37.14
C LYS A 37 46.12 -17.45 -35.84
N GLY A 38 44.90 -18.04 -35.82
CA GLY A 38 44.69 -19.49 -36.09
C GLY A 38 44.51 -20.47 -34.89
N GLY A 39 43.58 -21.44 -35.06
CA GLY A 39 43.52 -22.72 -34.30
C GLY A 39 42.38 -22.81 -33.26
N VAL A 40 41.23 -23.42 -33.57
CA VAL A 40 40.86 -24.85 -33.38
C VAL A 40 40.61 -25.29 -31.92
N ALA A 41 39.35 -25.70 -31.69
CA ALA A 41 38.79 -26.67 -30.72
C ALA A 41 39.54 -27.01 -29.41
N SER A 42 38.84 -26.85 -28.28
CA SER A 42 38.41 -28.01 -27.47
C SER A 42 37.56 -27.65 -26.26
N ARG A 43 36.59 -28.53 -26.05
CA ARG A 43 35.73 -28.74 -24.88
C ARG A 43 36.57 -28.82 -23.59
N ALA A 44 36.22 -28.03 -22.57
CA ALA A 44 36.69 -28.24 -21.20
C ALA A 44 35.56 -27.94 -20.21
N HIS A 45 35.08 -29.00 -19.56
CA HIS A 45 34.37 -28.96 -18.28
C HIS A 45 35.36 -28.78 -17.14
N SER A 46 34.81 -28.42 -15.97
CA SER A 46 35.36 -28.47 -14.60
C SER A 46 35.94 -27.15 -14.04
N PRO A 47 36.07 -26.98 -12.70
CA PRO A 47 35.15 -27.34 -11.61
C PRO A 47 35.08 -26.27 -10.48
N THR A 48 34.36 -26.61 -9.40
CA THR A 48 34.57 -26.16 -8.00
C THR A 48 34.18 -24.72 -7.61
N GLN A 49 32.95 -24.60 -7.09
CA GLN A 49 32.66 -23.65 -6.01
C GLN A 49 33.21 -24.21 -4.70
N SER A 50 34.20 -23.54 -4.12
CA SER A 50 34.61 -23.77 -2.74
C SER A 50 35.22 -22.51 -2.16
N MET A 51 34.39 -21.64 -1.59
CA MET A 51 34.82 -20.70 -0.55
C MET A 51 33.55 -20.07 -0.01
N TRP A 52 33.14 -20.45 1.20
CA TRP A 52 32.52 -19.64 2.26
C TRP A 52 32.08 -20.61 3.36
N THR A 53 33.07 -21.18 4.05
CA THR A 53 32.88 -21.80 5.37
C THR A 53 33.94 -21.24 6.30
N THR A 54 33.56 -20.22 7.05
CA THR A 54 34.17 -19.91 8.35
C THR A 54 33.03 -19.71 9.34
N ALA A 55 32.79 -20.76 10.12
CA ALA A 55 32.01 -20.70 11.33
C ALA A 55 32.78 -19.91 12.39
N SER A 56 32.16 -18.88 12.96
CA SER A 56 32.55 -18.36 14.27
C SER A 56 31.36 -18.38 15.22
N ARG A 57 31.53 -19.23 16.23
CA ARG A 57 30.77 -19.40 17.46
C ARG A 57 30.16 -18.10 18.03
N GLY A 58 28.85 -18.18 18.29
CA GLY A 58 28.23 -17.94 19.60
C GLY A 58 28.56 -16.65 20.35
N ARG A 59 27.62 -15.69 20.29
CA ARG A 59 27.32 -14.80 21.40
C ARG A 59 25.82 -14.49 21.39
N GLY A 60 25.13 -14.84 22.48
CA GLY A 60 23.72 -14.52 22.66
C GLY A 60 23.48 -13.01 22.61
N GLY A 61 22.32 -12.61 22.11
CA GLY A 61 21.95 -11.21 22.04
C GLY A 61 20.66 -10.97 21.27
N SER A 62 19.57 -10.76 22.02
CA SER A 62 18.34 -10.03 21.68
C SER A 62 17.60 -10.43 20.40
N SER A 63 16.39 -10.97 20.59
CA SER A 63 15.27 -10.80 19.63
C SER A 63 15.31 -9.37 19.08
N GLN A 64 15.68 -9.22 17.80
CA GLN A 64 15.61 -7.93 17.13
C GLN A 64 14.14 -7.51 17.09
N GLU A 65 13.77 -6.64 18.02
CA GLU A 65 12.57 -5.85 17.92
C GLU A 65 12.66 -5.03 16.62
N GLY A 66 11.91 -5.43 15.59
CA GLY A 66 11.90 -4.70 14.31
C GLY A 66 11.47 -3.24 14.49
N PRO A 67 11.89 -2.33 13.59
CA PRO A 67 11.73 -0.88 13.74
C PRO A 67 10.29 -0.40 13.98
N VAL A 68 9.27 -1.20 13.65
CA VAL A 68 7.85 -0.99 14.00
C VAL A 68 7.60 -0.81 15.51
N SER A 69 8.32 -1.53 16.38
CA SER A 69 8.21 -1.30 17.84
C SER A 69 8.85 0.03 18.25
N SER A 70 9.93 0.42 17.57
CA SER A 70 10.63 1.69 17.78
C SER A 70 9.76 2.89 17.35
N TRP A 71 9.05 2.78 16.23
CA TRP A 71 8.06 3.78 15.81
C TRP A 71 6.92 3.91 16.83
N LYS A 72 6.41 2.79 17.36
CA LYS A 72 5.43 2.81 18.47
C LYS A 72 5.99 3.48 19.74
N LYS A 73 7.25 3.24 20.09
CA LYS A 73 7.92 3.87 21.24
C LYS A 73 8.19 5.36 21.01
N GLY A 74 8.52 5.78 19.80
CA GLY A 74 8.75 7.19 19.43
C GLY A 74 7.47 8.01 19.23
N ALA A 75 6.36 7.33 18.95
CA ALA A 75 5.02 7.87 18.93
C ALA A 75 4.46 8.15 20.33
N ASN A 76 4.61 7.19 21.25
CA ASN A 76 4.14 7.32 22.62
C ASN A 76 4.86 8.47 23.36
N ARG A 77 6.11 8.78 22.97
CA ARG A 77 6.90 9.88 23.53
C ARG A 77 6.55 11.28 23.01
N ARG A 78 5.74 11.39 21.96
CA ARG A 78 5.29 12.66 21.38
C ARG A 78 3.76 12.78 21.39
N GLY A 79 3.14 12.19 22.41
CA GLY A 79 1.70 12.22 22.64
C GLY A 79 1.18 13.66 22.62
N THR A 80 0.34 13.91 21.62
CA THR A 80 -0.56 15.04 21.52
C THR A 80 -1.41 15.16 22.79
N ALA A 81 -1.47 16.35 23.36
CA ALA A 81 -2.49 16.73 24.32
C ALA A 81 -3.87 16.59 23.65
N GLY A 82 -4.56 15.49 23.93
CA GLY A 82 -5.88 15.16 23.42
C GLY A 82 -6.32 13.83 24.03
N THR A 83 -7.42 13.90 24.78
CA THR A 83 -8.20 12.83 25.44
C THR A 83 -7.66 11.38 25.32
N PRO A 84 -7.30 10.70 26.43
CA PRO A 84 -6.61 9.39 26.40
C PRO A 84 -7.44 8.19 25.89
N ASP A 85 -8.75 8.33 25.65
CA ASP A 85 -9.66 7.18 25.68
C ASP A 85 -10.22 6.77 24.30
N ALA A 86 -9.92 7.53 23.25
CA ALA A 86 -10.42 7.26 21.91
C ALA A 86 -9.35 6.60 21.05
N HIS A 87 -9.38 5.26 20.93
CA HIS A 87 -8.68 4.59 19.84
C HIS A 87 -9.24 5.12 18.51
N PRO A 88 -8.42 5.73 17.63
CA PRO A 88 -8.91 6.24 16.37
C PRO A 88 -9.52 5.09 15.56
N PRO A 89 -10.61 5.34 14.81
CA PRO A 89 -11.22 4.31 13.98
C PRO A 89 -10.16 3.74 13.03
N PRO A 90 -10.22 2.45 12.65
CA PRO A 90 -9.15 1.78 11.91
C PRO A 90 -8.63 2.55 10.68
N PRO A 91 -9.47 3.22 9.87
CA PRO A 91 -9.00 4.02 8.73
C PRO A 91 -8.12 5.23 9.14
N ALA A 92 -8.49 5.92 10.23
CA ALA A 92 -7.72 7.04 10.76
C ALA A 92 -6.39 6.55 11.37
N TYR A 93 -6.42 5.41 12.06
CA TYR A 93 -5.21 4.76 12.57
C TYR A 93 -4.21 4.47 11.45
N PHE A 94 -4.64 3.87 10.33
CA PHE A 94 -3.75 3.55 9.20
C PHE A 94 -3.16 4.81 8.57
N SER A 95 -3.97 5.86 8.40
CA SER A 95 -3.54 7.13 7.83
C SER A 95 -2.47 7.81 8.69
N LEU A 96 -2.66 7.83 10.02
CA LEU A 96 -1.68 8.36 10.98
C LEU A 96 -0.37 7.57 10.93
N GLN A 97 -0.43 6.24 10.82
CA GLN A 97 0.77 5.41 10.71
C GLN A 97 1.57 5.70 9.44
N VAL A 98 0.91 5.97 8.30
CA VAL A 98 1.59 6.39 7.07
C VAL A 98 2.24 7.76 7.25
N ILE A 99 1.57 8.73 7.87
CA ILE A 99 2.15 10.06 8.14
C ILE A 99 3.40 9.93 9.00
N TRP A 100 3.37 9.06 10.01
CA TRP A 100 4.53 8.78 10.85
C TRP A 100 5.63 8.09 10.07
N ALA A 101 5.31 7.11 9.22
CA ALA A 101 6.25 6.46 8.32
C ALA A 101 6.87 7.44 7.30
N ARG A 102 6.14 8.48 6.87
CA ARG A 102 6.72 9.55 6.02
C ARG A 102 7.77 10.35 6.76
N ARG A 103 7.49 10.76 8.00
CA ARG A 103 8.44 11.52 8.85
C ARG A 103 9.67 10.67 9.20
N ALA A 104 9.42 9.42 9.53
CA ALA A 104 10.37 8.35 9.82
C ALA A 104 11.44 8.17 8.75
N PHE A 105 10.99 7.88 7.52
CA PHE A 105 11.84 7.57 6.38
C PHE A 105 12.15 8.81 5.53
N ARG A 106 11.75 10.01 5.98
CA ARG A 106 11.89 11.30 5.28
C ARG A 106 11.36 11.26 3.84
N VAL A 107 10.23 10.58 3.64
CA VAL A 107 9.56 10.50 2.33
C VAL A 107 8.51 11.61 2.23
N SER A 108 8.91 12.73 1.62
CA SER A 108 8.05 13.87 1.37
C SER A 108 7.01 13.57 0.28
N PRO A 109 5.75 14.03 0.42
CA PRO A 109 4.81 14.07 -0.70
C PRO A 109 5.41 14.83 -1.90
N PRO A 110 5.13 14.45 -3.16
CA PRO A 110 4.18 13.44 -3.64
C PRO A 110 4.73 12.00 -3.71
N LEU A 111 5.96 11.77 -3.25
CA LEU A 111 6.61 10.46 -3.40
C LEU A 111 5.88 9.37 -2.59
N THR A 112 5.64 8.25 -3.25
CA THR A 112 5.04 7.03 -2.68
C THR A 112 6.00 5.85 -2.68
N THR A 113 7.20 6.04 -3.23
CA THR A 113 8.31 5.10 -3.23
C THR A 113 9.35 5.47 -2.19
N GLY A 114 10.08 4.49 -1.68
CA GLY A 114 11.06 4.70 -0.63
C GLY A 114 11.66 3.40 -0.12
N PRO A 115 12.19 3.37 1.11
CA PRO A 115 12.66 2.14 1.72
C PRO A 115 11.54 1.08 1.74
N PRO A 116 11.87 -0.22 1.60
CA PRO A 116 10.85 -1.27 1.49
C PRO A 116 9.95 -1.36 2.74
N GLU A 117 10.40 -0.85 3.90
CA GLU A 117 9.57 -0.71 5.10
C GLU A 117 8.47 0.34 4.95
N PHE A 118 8.80 1.52 4.41
CA PHE A 118 7.85 2.57 4.12
C PHE A 118 6.80 2.09 3.11
N GLU A 119 7.25 1.49 2.01
CA GLU A 119 6.35 1.03 0.95
C GLU A 119 5.36 -0.02 1.45
N ARG A 120 5.78 -0.90 2.37
CA ARG A 120 4.85 -1.88 2.99
C ARG A 120 3.75 -1.20 3.80
N VAL A 121 4.10 -0.21 4.62
CA VAL A 121 3.11 0.53 5.44
C VAL A 121 2.15 1.32 4.54
N TYR A 122 2.68 1.99 3.52
CA TYR A 122 1.89 2.73 2.54
C TYR A 122 0.94 1.80 1.77
N ARG A 123 1.46 0.69 1.21
CA ARG A 123 0.63 -0.29 0.49
C ARG A 123 -0.42 -0.96 1.37
N ALA A 124 -0.09 -1.24 2.64
CA ALA A 124 -1.05 -1.79 3.59
C ALA A 124 -2.23 -0.83 3.83
N GLN A 125 -1.95 0.48 3.95
CA GLN A 125 -3.01 1.49 4.09
C GLN A 125 -3.85 1.61 2.83
N VAL A 126 -3.22 1.69 1.66
CA VAL A 126 -3.93 1.80 0.36
C VAL A 126 -4.86 0.58 0.17
N ASN A 127 -4.37 -0.63 0.41
CA ASN A 127 -5.19 -1.83 0.31
C ASN A 127 -6.36 -1.81 1.30
N CYS A 128 -6.15 -1.39 2.54
CA CYS A 128 -7.27 -1.24 3.49
C CYS A 128 -8.31 -0.22 3.01
N SER A 129 -7.88 0.88 2.40
CA SER A 129 -8.77 1.93 1.86
C SER A 129 -9.54 1.48 0.63
N GLU A 130 -8.94 0.69 -0.27
CA GLU A 130 -9.62 0.15 -1.47
C GLU A 130 -10.79 -0.77 -1.10
N TYR A 131 -10.63 -1.61 -0.08
CA TYR A 131 -11.68 -2.54 0.35
C TYR A 131 -12.67 -1.93 1.34
N PHE A 132 -12.42 -0.73 1.87
CA PHE A 132 -13.27 -0.13 2.89
C PHE A 132 -14.69 0.20 2.36
N PRO A 133 -14.87 0.78 1.15
CA PRO A 133 -16.20 0.98 0.58
C PRO A 133 -16.95 -0.33 0.32
N LEU A 134 -16.27 -1.37 -0.16
CA LEU A 134 -16.88 -2.69 -0.39
C LEU A 134 -17.38 -3.31 0.91
N PHE A 135 -16.55 -3.24 1.95
CA PHE A 135 -16.93 -3.66 3.30
C PHE A 135 -18.16 -2.90 3.80
N LEU A 136 -18.18 -1.58 3.66
CA LEU A 136 -19.29 -0.75 4.14
C LEU A 136 -20.59 -1.09 3.40
N ALA A 137 -20.54 -1.22 2.07
CA ALA A 137 -21.69 -1.61 1.28
C ALA A 137 -22.25 -2.98 1.70
N ALA A 138 -21.39 -4.00 1.82
CA ALA A 138 -21.81 -5.33 2.23
C ALA A 138 -22.36 -5.37 3.67
N LEU A 139 -21.72 -4.63 4.59
CA LEU A 139 -22.15 -4.52 5.98
C LEU A 139 -23.57 -3.92 6.09
N TRP A 140 -23.82 -2.79 5.41
CA TRP A 140 -25.11 -2.12 5.44
C TRP A 140 -26.21 -2.98 4.83
N VAL A 141 -25.97 -3.57 3.66
CA VAL A 141 -26.96 -4.44 3.01
C VAL A 141 -27.23 -5.68 3.88
N ALA A 142 -26.20 -6.33 4.42
CA ALA A 142 -26.39 -7.49 5.30
C ALA A 142 -27.14 -7.12 6.59
N GLY A 143 -26.85 -5.95 7.17
CA GLY A 143 -27.49 -5.48 8.40
C GLY A 143 -28.97 -5.16 8.21
N VAL A 144 -29.33 -4.51 7.09
CA VAL A 144 -30.71 -4.11 6.78
C VAL A 144 -31.55 -5.28 6.29
N PHE A 145 -31.02 -6.11 5.37
CA PHE A 145 -31.82 -7.13 4.68
C PHE A 145 -31.78 -8.51 5.32
N CYS A 146 -30.78 -8.81 6.16
CA CYS A 146 -30.63 -10.13 6.78
C CYS A 146 -30.75 -10.06 8.30
N HIS A 147 -29.74 -9.53 8.99
CA HIS A 147 -29.75 -9.43 10.44
C HIS A 147 -28.67 -8.47 10.94
N GLU A 148 -29.08 -7.45 11.69
CA GLU A 148 -28.19 -6.39 12.21
C GLU A 148 -27.06 -6.95 13.09
N GLY A 149 -27.40 -7.75 14.11
CA GLY A 149 -26.41 -8.36 15.03
C GLY A 149 -25.37 -9.25 14.34
N ALA A 150 -25.78 -10.15 13.43
CA ALA A 150 -24.86 -11.00 12.69
C ALA A 150 -23.93 -10.19 11.77
N ALA A 151 -24.46 -9.16 11.09
CA ALA A 151 -23.68 -8.26 10.27
C ALA A 151 -22.66 -7.48 11.11
N ALA A 152 -23.07 -6.94 12.27
CA ALA A 152 -22.18 -6.23 13.19
C ALA A 152 -21.03 -7.10 13.71
N LEU A 153 -21.31 -8.35 14.10
CA LEU A 153 -20.28 -9.31 14.54
C LEU A 153 -19.29 -9.64 13.42
N CYS A 154 -19.79 -9.92 12.20
CA CYS A 154 -18.93 -10.15 11.04
C CYS A 154 -18.09 -8.91 10.69
N GLY A 155 -18.68 -7.72 10.82
CA GLY A 155 -17.98 -6.46 10.59
C GLY A 155 -16.87 -6.19 11.60
N LEU A 156 -17.11 -6.49 12.88
CA LEU A 156 -16.08 -6.39 13.91
C LEU A 156 -14.93 -7.36 13.63
N ALA A 157 -15.24 -8.61 13.26
CA ALA A 157 -14.24 -9.60 12.86
C ALA A 157 -13.42 -9.14 11.64
N TYR A 158 -14.06 -8.51 10.65
CA TYR A 158 -13.39 -7.93 9.48
C TYR A 158 -12.42 -6.82 9.88
N LEU A 159 -12.85 -5.85 10.69
CA LEU A 159 -12.01 -4.74 11.14
C LEU A 159 -10.83 -5.22 11.98
N PHE A 160 -11.05 -6.21 12.84
CA PHE A 160 -9.98 -6.83 13.63
C PHE A 160 -8.95 -7.54 12.73
N ALA A 161 -9.40 -8.33 11.76
CA ALA A 161 -8.53 -8.98 10.80
C ALA A 161 -7.74 -7.95 9.96
N ARG A 162 -8.35 -6.83 9.57
CA ARG A 162 -7.69 -5.72 8.87
C ARG A 162 -6.63 -5.01 9.72
N LEU A 163 -6.88 -4.83 11.02
CA LEU A 163 -5.87 -4.32 11.95
C LEU A 163 -4.67 -5.26 12.03
N ARG A 164 -4.91 -6.57 12.13
CA ARG A 164 -3.84 -7.60 12.13
C ARG A 164 -3.10 -7.66 10.80
N TYR A 165 -3.80 -7.49 9.68
CA TYR A 165 -3.21 -7.39 8.35
C TYR A 165 -2.23 -6.24 8.26
N PHE A 166 -2.65 -5.04 8.69
CA PHE A 166 -1.79 -3.86 8.67
C PHE A 166 -0.54 -4.04 9.54
N GLN A 167 -0.72 -4.54 10.77
CA GLN A 167 0.39 -4.80 11.69
C GLN A 167 1.36 -5.86 11.15
N GLY A 168 0.83 -6.93 10.55
CA GLY A 168 1.62 -8.00 9.95
C GLY A 168 2.42 -7.51 8.74
N TYR A 169 1.77 -6.74 7.86
CA TYR A 169 2.39 -6.25 6.63
C TYR A 169 3.48 -5.21 6.90
N ALA A 170 3.28 -4.33 7.89
CA ALA A 170 4.31 -3.39 8.34
C ALA A 170 5.60 -4.11 8.76
N ARG A 171 5.49 -5.27 9.42
CA ARG A 171 6.65 -6.07 9.85
C ARG A 171 7.28 -6.84 8.69
N SER A 172 6.49 -7.60 7.94
CA SER A 172 6.99 -8.37 6.80
C SER A 172 5.92 -8.59 5.76
N ALA A 173 6.36 -8.80 4.51
CA ALA A 173 5.47 -9.16 3.42
C ALA A 173 4.71 -10.48 3.67
N GLN A 174 5.31 -11.46 4.34
CA GLN A 174 4.73 -12.80 4.53
C GLN A 174 3.65 -12.83 5.63
N HIS A 175 3.85 -12.09 6.71
CA HIS A 175 2.90 -12.02 7.84
C HIS A 175 1.56 -11.36 7.48
N ARG A 176 1.40 -10.82 6.27
CA ARG A 176 0.13 -10.29 5.79
C ARG A 176 -0.88 -11.37 5.37
N LEU A 177 -0.42 -12.56 4.99
CA LEU A 177 -1.27 -13.54 4.29
C LEU A 177 -2.36 -14.14 5.19
N ALA A 178 -2.01 -14.61 6.38
CA ALA A 178 -2.98 -15.17 7.32
C ALA A 178 -4.12 -14.19 7.69
N PRO A 179 -3.85 -12.94 8.11
CA PRO A 179 -4.91 -11.98 8.39
C PRO A 179 -5.64 -11.50 7.13
N LEU A 180 -4.98 -11.50 5.95
CA LEU A 180 -5.65 -11.22 4.68
C LEU A 180 -6.74 -12.25 4.42
N TYR A 181 -6.44 -13.55 4.51
CA TYR A 181 -7.44 -14.61 4.33
C TYR A 181 -8.57 -14.54 5.37
N ALA A 182 -8.25 -14.21 6.62
CA ALA A 182 -9.27 -13.99 7.64
C ALA A 182 -10.21 -12.82 7.28
N SER A 183 -9.66 -11.69 6.85
CA SER A 183 -10.47 -10.54 6.42
C SER A 183 -11.29 -10.85 5.17
N ALA A 184 -10.75 -11.61 4.22
CA ALA A 184 -11.46 -12.03 3.03
C ALA A 184 -12.64 -12.94 3.37
N ARG A 185 -12.46 -13.94 4.26
CA ARG A 185 -13.56 -14.80 4.72
C ARG A 185 -14.67 -14.00 5.39
N ALA A 186 -14.33 -13.06 6.29
CA ALA A 186 -15.32 -12.21 6.94
C ALA A 186 -16.10 -11.35 5.93
N LEU A 187 -15.40 -10.80 4.93
CA LEU A 187 -16.05 -10.03 3.87
C LEU A 187 -16.97 -10.89 3.00
N TRP A 188 -16.53 -12.09 2.61
CA TRP A 188 -17.36 -13.02 1.84
C TRP A 188 -18.58 -13.51 2.60
N LEU A 189 -18.48 -13.69 3.92
CA LEU A 189 -19.64 -13.97 4.78
C LEU A 189 -20.64 -12.82 4.78
N LEU A 190 -20.19 -11.57 4.89
CA LEU A 190 -21.07 -10.39 4.77
C LEU A 190 -21.75 -10.34 3.40
N VAL A 191 -21.02 -10.60 2.32
CA VAL A 191 -21.59 -10.64 0.96
C VAL A 191 -22.62 -11.75 0.83
N ALA A 192 -22.38 -12.93 1.39
CA ALA A 192 -23.34 -14.03 1.38
C ALA A 192 -24.61 -13.70 2.18
N LEU A 193 -24.48 -13.08 3.36
CA LEU A 193 -25.62 -12.61 4.16
C LEU A 193 -26.42 -11.53 3.42
N ALA A 194 -25.74 -10.57 2.79
CA ALA A 194 -26.37 -9.53 1.98
C ALA A 194 -27.16 -10.14 0.81
N ALA A 195 -26.55 -11.05 0.06
CA ALA A 195 -27.19 -11.74 -1.05
C ALA A 195 -28.40 -12.55 -0.58
N LEU A 196 -28.26 -13.33 0.51
CA LEU A 196 -29.35 -14.12 1.06
C LEU A 196 -30.53 -13.25 1.51
N GLY A 197 -30.26 -12.12 2.19
CA GLY A 197 -31.29 -11.16 2.59
C GLY A 197 -32.03 -10.56 1.40
N LEU A 198 -31.30 -10.16 0.35
CA LEU A 198 -31.88 -9.67 -0.89
C LEU A 198 -32.74 -10.74 -1.59
N PHE A 199 -32.25 -11.97 -1.69
CA PHE A 199 -33.02 -13.09 -2.27
C PHE A 199 -34.29 -13.34 -1.47
N ALA A 200 -34.21 -13.41 -0.14
CA ALA A 200 -35.38 -13.60 0.71
C ALA A 200 -36.42 -12.48 0.56
N HIS A 201 -35.97 -11.24 0.32
CA HIS A 201 -36.85 -10.09 0.11
C HIS A 201 -37.53 -10.08 -1.26
N PHE A 202 -36.78 -10.29 -2.35
CA PHE A 202 -37.30 -10.13 -3.71
C PHE A 202 -37.93 -11.40 -4.31
N LEU A 203 -37.49 -12.58 -3.88
CA LEU A 203 -37.94 -13.85 -4.46
C LEU A 203 -39.46 -14.07 -4.30
N PRO A 204 -40.10 -13.81 -3.14
CA PRO A 204 -41.54 -14.01 -3.00
C PRO A 204 -42.36 -13.13 -3.96
N ALA A 205 -42.01 -11.84 -4.08
CA ALA A 205 -42.69 -10.92 -4.98
C ALA A 205 -42.54 -11.33 -6.45
N ALA A 206 -41.33 -11.74 -6.85
CA ALA A 206 -41.05 -12.22 -8.20
C ALA A 206 -41.84 -13.50 -8.53
N LEU A 207 -41.90 -14.46 -7.59
CA LEU A 207 -42.67 -15.69 -7.74
C LEU A 207 -44.16 -15.41 -7.84
N CYS A 208 -44.71 -14.55 -6.99
CA CYS A 208 -46.12 -14.14 -7.05
C CYS A 208 -46.46 -13.50 -8.40
N ALA A 209 -45.65 -12.56 -8.88
CA ALA A 209 -45.86 -11.92 -10.19
C ALA A 209 -45.81 -12.95 -11.34
N ALA A 210 -44.87 -13.88 -11.31
CA ALA A 210 -44.75 -14.94 -12.31
C ALA A 210 -45.95 -15.90 -12.28
N LEU A 211 -46.41 -16.30 -11.09
CA LEU A 211 -47.58 -17.17 -10.92
C LEU A 211 -48.87 -16.49 -11.37
N LEU A 212 -49.08 -15.22 -11.00
CA LEU A 212 -50.23 -14.44 -11.46
C LEU A 212 -50.23 -14.25 -12.98
N GLY A 213 -49.06 -13.99 -13.58
CA GLY A 213 -48.90 -13.92 -15.03
C GLY A 213 -49.28 -15.23 -15.71
N ARG A 214 -48.78 -16.37 -15.21
CA ARG A 214 -49.14 -17.70 -15.72
C ARG A 214 -50.62 -18.02 -15.53
N LEU A 215 -51.19 -17.70 -14.36
CA LEU A 215 -52.61 -17.92 -14.10
C LEU A 215 -53.49 -17.13 -15.06
N ARG A 216 -53.15 -15.85 -15.32
CA ARG A 216 -53.86 -15.01 -16.29
C ARG A 216 -53.80 -15.54 -17.72
N THR A 217 -52.72 -16.19 -18.11
CA THR A 217 -52.65 -16.85 -19.44
C THR A 217 -53.50 -18.12 -19.53
N LEU A 218 -53.70 -18.83 -18.41
CA LEU A 218 -54.44 -20.09 -18.37
C LEU A 218 -55.95 -19.90 -18.15
N LEU A 219 -56.34 -18.82 -17.46
CA LEU A 219 -57.73 -18.39 -17.31
C LEU A 219 -57.92 -17.08 -18.11
N PRO A 220 -58.03 -17.12 -19.45
CA PRO A 220 -58.51 -15.96 -20.19
C PRO A 220 -59.95 -15.73 -19.74
N TRP A 221 -60.18 -14.64 -19.00
CA TRP A 221 -61.51 -14.22 -18.59
C TRP A 221 -62.36 -13.99 -19.85
N THR A 222 -63.17 -14.98 -20.20
CA THR A 222 -64.29 -14.89 -21.15
C THR A 222 -65.51 -14.34 -20.44
#